data_AF-A0A1F8UB21-F1
#
_entry.id   AF-A0A1F8UB21-F1
#
_cell.length_a   1.000
_cell.length_b   1.000
_cell.length_c   1.000
_cell.angle_alpha   90.00
_cell.angle_beta   90.00
_cell.angle_gamma   90.00
#
_symmetry.space_group_name_H-M   'P 1'
#
loop_
_entity.id
_entity.type
_entity.pdbx_description
1 polymer ?
#
loop_
_entity_poly.entity_id
_entity_poly.type
_entity_poly.pdbx_seq_one_letter_code
_entity_poly.pdbx_strand_id
1 'polypeptide(L)'
;MLGGVPAALVATLGIFLPSYIFVVISNPIIPKLRKSPWAGSLLDGVIVSSLGLMTAVTFQLGQASLIDLPTVIIFALSAVLLFRFKANSTWLIIGGALAGTLTSLLK
;
A
#
# COMPACT_ATOMS: atom_id res chain seq x y z
N MET A 1 27.58 -4.14 -6.43
CA MET A 1 26.76 -4.92 -7.39
C MET A 1 25.38 -4.29 -7.61
N LEU A 2 25.22 -2.98 -7.47
CA LEU A 2 24.01 -2.23 -7.80
C LEU A 2 24.46 -1.04 -8.63
N GLY A 3 23.97 -0.93 -9.87
CA GLY A 3 24.51 -0.05 -10.92
C GLY A 3 24.27 1.46 -10.72
N GLY A 4 24.40 1.95 -9.49
CA GLY A 4 24.31 3.37 -9.13
C GLY A 4 22.99 4.03 -9.55
N VAL A 5 23.06 5.35 -9.76
CA VAL A 5 21.93 6.18 -10.22
C VAL A 5 21.31 5.66 -11.53
N PRO A 6 22.08 5.20 -12.55
CA PRO A 6 21.49 4.67 -13.78
C PRO A 6 20.61 3.44 -13.56
N ALA A 7 21.03 2.50 -12.70
CA ALA A 7 20.23 1.31 -12.40
C ALA A 7 18.95 1.67 -11.62
N ALA A 8 19.01 2.64 -10.71
CA ALA A 8 17.82 3.14 -10.02
C ALA A 8 16.81 3.73 -11.00
N LEU A 9 17.26 4.57 -11.96
CA LEU A 9 16.39 5.15 -12.99
C LEU A 9 15.74 4.08 -13.86
N VAL A 10 16.51 3.09 -14.33
CA VAL A 10 15.98 1.99 -15.15
C VAL A 10 15.00 1.13 -14.35
N ALA A 11 15.26 0.86 -13.07
CA ALA A 11 14.33 0.12 -12.22
C ALA A 11 13.02 0.89 -11.97
N THR A 12 13.11 2.20 -11.69
CA THR A 12 11.92 3.05 -11.55
C THR A 12 11.13 3.07 -12.85
N LEU A 13 11.77 3.31 -13.99
CA LEU A 13 11.07 3.26 -15.28
C LEU A 13 10.47 1.88 -15.56
N GLY A 14 11.20 0.80 -15.30
CA GLY A 14 10.70 -0.57 -15.51
C GLY A 14 9.47 -0.92 -14.65
N ILE A 15 9.40 -0.43 -13.41
CA ILE A 15 8.27 -0.68 -12.50
C ILE A 15 7.08 0.23 -12.82
N PHE A 16 7.31 1.51 -13.11
CA PHE A 16 6.24 2.50 -13.24
C PHE A 16 5.75 2.72 -14.68
N LEU A 17 6.64 2.66 -15.68
CA LEU A 17 6.31 2.99 -17.08
C LEU A 17 5.20 2.08 -17.66
N PRO A 18 5.18 0.76 -17.44
CA PRO A 18 4.09 -0.09 -17.93
C PRO A 18 2.73 0.35 -17.38
N SER A 19 2.66 0.63 -16.08
CA SER A 19 1.43 1.09 -15.41
C SER A 19 0.94 2.41 -15.99
N TYR A 20 1.84 3.37 -16.27
CA TYR A 20 1.47 4.64 -16.91
C TYR A 20 0.93 4.44 -18.33
N ILE A 21 1.53 3.55 -19.13
CA ILE A 21 1.04 3.23 -20.48
C ILE A 21 -0.38 2.66 -20.41
N PHE A 22 -0.63 1.71 -19.50
CA PHE A 22 -1.97 1.15 -19.31
C PHE A 22 -2.98 2.22 -18.92
N VAL A 23 -2.66 3.11 -17.98
CA VAL A 23 -3.56 4.20 -17.56
C VAL A 23 -3.92 5.11 -18.74
N VAL A 24 -2.95 5.50 -19.56
CA VAL A 24 -3.20 6.37 -20.73
C VAL A 24 -4.14 5.69 -21.73
N ILE A 25 -3.95 4.40 -22.00
CA ILE A 25 -4.80 3.64 -22.93
C ILE A 25 -6.21 3.44 -22.35
N SER A 26 -6.31 3.14 -21.06
CA SER A 26 -7.60 2.86 -20.40
C SER A 26 -8.44 4.10 -20.14
N ASN A 27 -7.82 5.28 -19.93
CA ASN A 27 -8.51 6.54 -19.63
C ASN A 27 -9.66 6.90 -20.59
N PRO A 28 -9.52 6.83 -21.93
CA PRO A 28 -10.63 7.11 -22.85
C PRO A 28 -11.66 5.97 -22.96
N ILE A 29 -11.30 4.73 -22.59
CA ILE A 29 -12.13 3.53 -22.75
C ILE A 29 -13.08 3.36 -21.56
N ILE A 30 -12.58 3.56 -20.34
CA ILE A 30 -13.34 3.37 -19.09
C ILE A 30 -14.62 4.23 -19.04
N PRO A 31 -14.61 5.54 -19.36
CA PRO A 31 -15.80 6.37 -19.38
C PRO A 31 -16.85 5.89 -20.39
N LYS A 32 -16.41 5.31 -21.52
CA LYS A 32 -17.31 4.75 -22.54
C LYS A 32 -17.98 3.46 -22.05
N LEU A 33 -17.22 2.59 -21.37
CA LEU A 33 -17.75 1.38 -20.74
C LEU A 33 -18.75 1.72 -19.65
N ARG A 34 -18.45 2.72 -18.81
CA ARG A 34 -19.34 3.15 -17.71
C ARG A 34 -20.68 3.74 -18.14
N LYS A 35 -20.81 4.18 -19.40
CA LYS A 35 -22.11 4.66 -19.94
C LYS A 35 -23.12 3.52 -20.12
N SER A 36 -22.66 2.27 -20.23
CA SER A 36 -23.55 1.11 -20.28
C SER A 36 -23.90 0.65 -18.86
N PRO A 37 -25.18 0.44 -18.52
CA PRO A 37 -25.60 0.04 -17.18
C PRO A 37 -25.04 -1.34 -16.75
N TRP A 38 -24.81 -2.25 -17.70
CA TRP A 38 -24.25 -3.57 -17.41
C TRP A 38 -22.74 -3.55 -17.17
N ALA A 39 -21.99 -2.78 -17.98
CA ALA A 39 -20.55 -2.65 -17.79
C ALA A 39 -20.21 -1.77 -16.57
N GLY A 40 -21.05 -0.79 -16.22
CA GLY A 40 -20.93 -0.02 -14.99
C GLY A 40 -21.03 -0.89 -13.74
N SER A 41 -22.05 -1.74 -13.64
CA SER A 41 -22.23 -2.63 -12.48
C SER A 41 -21.13 -3.68 -12.36
N LEU A 42 -20.61 -4.19 -13.49
CA LEU A 42 -19.44 -5.06 -13.49
C LEU A 42 -18.21 -4.33 -12.93
N LEU A 43 -17.97 -3.08 -13.35
CA LEU A 43 -16.85 -2.28 -12.87
C LEU A 43 -16.95 -2.02 -11.36
N ASP A 44 -18.14 -1.71 -10.86
CA ASP A 44 -18.39 -1.54 -9.43
C ASP A 44 -18.12 -2.85 -8.66
N GLY A 45 -18.55 -4.00 -9.21
CA GLY A 45 -18.23 -5.32 -8.66
C GLY A 45 -16.73 -5.59 -8.58
N VAL A 46 -15.95 -5.19 -9.59
CA VAL A 46 -14.48 -5.29 -9.58
C VAL A 46 -13.86 -4.37 -8.52
N ILE A 47 -14.36 -3.14 -8.36
CA ILE A 47 -13.87 -2.21 -7.33
C ILE A 47 -14.09 -2.78 -5.93
N VAL A 48 -15.30 -3.27 -5.65
CA VAL A 48 -15.64 -3.87 -4.34
C VAL A 48 -14.83 -5.15 -4.10
N SER A 49 -14.66 -5.99 -5.12
CA SER A 49 -13.83 -7.20 -5.03
C SER A 49 -12.37 -6.88 -4.73
N SER A 50 -11.81 -5.86 -5.41
CA SER A 50 -10.45 -5.39 -5.16
C SER A 50 -10.29 -4.84 -3.74
N LEU A 51 -11.29 -4.11 -3.23
CA LEU A 51 -11.28 -3.61 -1.85
C LEU A 51 -11.34 -4.76 -0.84
N GLY A 52 -12.14 -5.79 -1.12
CA GLY A 52 -12.19 -7.02 -0.34
C GLY A 52 -10.83 -7.74 -0.29
N LEU A 53 -10.16 -7.88 -1.44
CA LEU A 53 -8.82 -8.46 -1.53
C LEU A 53 -7.78 -7.61 -0.77
N MET A 54 -7.80 -6.29 -0.93
CA MET A 54 -6.91 -5.39 -0.17
C MET A 54 -7.10 -5.55 1.34
N THR A 55 -8.33 -5.68 1.80
CA THR A 55 -8.66 -5.91 3.21
C THR A 55 -8.14 -7.26 3.70
N ALA A 56 -8.36 -8.33 2.93
CA ALA A 56 -7.89 -9.67 3.25
C ALA A 56 -6.35 -9.74 3.33
N VAL A 57 -5.64 -9.17 2.35
CA VAL A 57 -4.17 -9.12 2.34
C VAL A 57 -3.65 -8.28 3.50
N THR A 58 -4.29 -7.15 3.79
CA THR A 58 -3.91 -6.32 4.94
C THR A 58 -4.06 -7.08 6.26
N PHE A 59 -5.15 -7.84 6.42
CA PHE A 59 -5.37 -8.67 7.59
C PHE A 59 -4.32 -9.78 7.71
N GLN A 60 -3.97 -10.43 6.59
CA GLN A 60 -2.93 -11.45 6.54
C GLN A 60 -1.55 -10.90 6.91
N LEU A 61 -1.17 -9.74 6.36
CA LEU A 61 0.07 -9.06 6.73
C LEU A 61 0.06 -8.64 8.21
N GLY A 62 -1.08 -8.18 8.72
CA GLY A 62 -1.25 -7.83 10.13
C GLY A 62 -0.99 -9.02 11.06
N GLN A 63 -1.62 -10.16 10.79
CA GLN A 63 -1.38 -11.39 11.57
C GLN A 63 0.07 -11.87 11.50
N ALA A 64 0.69 -11.81 10.32
CA ALA A 64 2.09 -12.21 10.15
C ALA A 64 3.08 -11.24 10.83
N SER A 65 2.70 -9.97 10.97
CA SER A 65 3.57 -8.95 11.59
C SER A 65 3.42 -8.88 13.12
N LEU A 66 2.22 -9.16 13.65
CA LEU A 66 1.89 -9.04 15.08
C LEU A 66 2.23 -10.30 15.89
N ILE A 67 3.49 -10.72 15.84
CA ILE A 67 3.96 -11.92 16.56
C ILE A 67 4.44 -11.63 17.99
N ASP A 68 5.01 -10.44 18.22
CA ASP A 68 5.69 -10.07 19.47
C ASP A 68 4.93 -8.94 20.21
N LEU A 69 4.95 -8.98 21.54
CA LEU A 69 4.35 -7.94 22.40
C LEU A 69 4.82 -6.50 22.07
N PRO A 70 6.11 -6.22 21.81
CA PRO A 70 6.54 -4.88 21.34
C PRO A 70 5.89 -4.46 20.02
N THR A 71 5.74 -5.38 19.06
CA THR A 71 5.11 -5.07 17.76
C THR A 71 3.64 -4.74 17.91
N VAL A 72 2.93 -5.43 18.82
CA VAL A 72 1.53 -5.13 19.17
C VAL A 72 1.38 -3.75 19.80
N ILE A 73 2.31 -3.36 20.69
CA ILE A 73 2.31 -2.02 21.31
C ILE A 73 2.55 -0.93 20.25
N ILE A 74 3.54 -1.13 19.38
CA ILE A 74 3.83 -0.19 18.28
C ILE A 74 2.61 -0.06 17.35
N PHE A 75 1.95 -1.16 17.02
CA PHE A 75 0.72 -1.15 16.23
C PHE A 75 -0.40 -0.38 16.92
N ALA A 76 -0.68 -0.63 18.19
CA ALA A 76 -1.73 0.05 18.94
C ALA A 76 -1.47 1.56 19.06
N LEU A 77 -0.24 1.98 19.42
CA LEU A 77 0.13 3.39 19.49
C LEU A 77 0.03 4.06 18.12
N SER A 78 0.52 3.40 17.07
CA SER A 78 0.46 3.92 15.70
C SER A 78 -0.98 4.07 15.21
N ALA A 79 -1.83 3.09 15.49
CA ALA A 79 -3.25 3.13 15.15
C ALA A 79 -3.96 4.28 15.88
N VAL A 80 -3.75 4.43 17.18
CA VAL A 80 -4.33 5.54 17.96
C VAL A 80 -3.86 6.89 17.43
N LEU A 81 -2.57 7.04 17.16
CA LEU A 81 -2.02 8.30 16.67
C LEU A 81 -2.54 8.65 15.26
N LEU A 82 -2.69 7.65 14.40
CA LEU A 82 -3.25 7.83 13.06
C LEU A 82 -4.75 8.20 13.11
N PHE A 83 -5.56 7.46 13.87
CA PHE A 83 -7.01 7.67 13.92
C PHE A 83 -7.42 8.90 14.72
N ARG A 84 -6.74 9.19 15.85
CA ARG A 84 -7.13 10.29 16.75
C ARG A 84 -6.46 11.61 16.43
N PHE A 85 -5.21 11.58 15.98
CA PHE A 85 -4.39 12.78 15.74
C PHE A 85 -4.14 13.06 14.26
N LYS A 86 -4.60 12.20 13.34
CA LYS A 86 -4.36 12.31 11.89
C LYS A 86 -2.89 12.60 11.58
N ALA A 87 -1.99 11.97 12.35
CA ALA A 87 -0.57 12.19 12.21
C ALA A 87 -0.10 11.77 10.81
N ASN A 88 0.89 12.49 10.27
CA ASN A 88 1.44 12.19 8.96
C ASN A 88 2.02 10.77 8.97
N SER A 89 1.56 9.93 8.03
CA SER A 89 2.01 8.54 7.87
C SER A 89 3.53 8.43 7.75
N THR A 90 4.21 9.43 7.17
CA THR A 90 5.68 9.46 7.08
C THR A 90 6.33 9.46 8.46
N TRP A 91 5.83 10.27 9.40
CA TRP A 91 6.37 10.34 10.76
C TRP A 91 6.10 9.05 11.55
N LEU A 92 4.93 8.45 11.32
CA LEU A 92 4.57 7.15 11.90
C LEU A 92 5.50 6.03 11.42
N ILE A 93 5.82 5.99 10.12
CA ILE A 93 6.73 4.99 9.54
C ILE A 93 8.14 5.15 10.12
N ILE A 94 8.65 6.39 10.21
CA ILE A 94 9.98 6.66 10.78
C ILE A 94 10.02 6.26 12.26
N GLY A 95 9.01 6.65 13.04
CA GLY A 95 8.91 6.30 14.46
C GLY A 95 8.84 4.79 14.69
N GLY A 96 8.05 4.07 13.88
CA GLY A 96 7.98 2.61 13.91
C GLY A 96 9.30 1.94 13.52
N ALA A 97 9.99 2.43 12.49
CA ALA A 97 11.29 1.91 12.07
C ALA A 97 12.37 2.10 13.16
N LEU A 98 12.39 3.27 13.81
CA LEU A 98 13.31 3.53 14.92
C LEU A 98 13.00 2.66 16.16
N ALA A 99 11.72 2.53 16.51
CA ALA A 99 11.30 1.69 17.63
C ALA A 99 11.62 0.21 17.38
N GLY A 100 11.36 -0.29 16.16
CA GLY A 100 11.63 -1.67 15.77
C GLY A 100 13.12 -2.02 15.70
N THR A 101 13.95 -1.11 15.18
CA THR A 101 15.41 -1.30 15.17
C THR A 101 16.00 -1.31 16.58
N LEU A 102 15.51 -0.45 17.48
CA LEU A 102 15.95 -0.43 18.88
C LEU A 102 15.57 -1.72 19.62
N THR A 103 14.37 -2.25 19.40
CA THR A 103 13.95 -3.53 20.00
C THR A 103 14.67 -4.73 19.40
N SER A 104 14.99 -4.69 18.10
CA SER A 104 15.78 -5.75 17.46
C SER A 104 17.25 -5.77 17.89
N LEU A 105 17.81 -4.66 18.40
CA LEU A 105 19.18 -4.59 18.93
C LEU A 105 19.28 -4.98 20.41
N LEU A 106 18.16 -4.96 21.13
CA LEU A 106 18.05 -5.35 22.55
C LEU A 106 17.72 -6.85 22.74
N LYS A 107 17.35 -7.55 21.65
CA LYS A 107 17.05 -8.99 21.59
C LYS A 107 18.27 -9.73 21.05
#